data_AF-A0A2E3ILC0-F1
#
_entry.id   AF-A0A2E3ILC0-F1
#
_cell.length_a   1.000
_cell.length_b   1.000
_cell.length_c   1.000
_cell.angle_alpha   90.00
_cell.angle_beta   90.00
_cell.angle_gamma   90.00
#
_symmetry.space_group_name_H-M   'P 1'
#
loop_
_entity.id
_entity.type
_entity.pdbx_description
1 polymer ?
#
loop_
_entity_poly.entity_id
_entity_poly.type
_entity_poly.pdbx_seq_one_letter_code
_entity_poly.pdbx_strand_id
1 'polypeptide(L)'
;MYSRIKDGTLVIDRRDVIRGGFAAAALAVPGLAHGKGDVPTGETEIIDLMDASAIDVSELQPGEMVVVWMNRTFVGILHRTDEQQAAAAAEVGALSGESDADRVVDPAYLVAELKCLHRGCYVGYVNTLEAAFKCPCHRATFDTAGRVIKGKTDKSLPFVPHSVSEGVVSFL
;
A
#
# COMPACT_ATOMS: atom_id res chain seq x y z
N MET A 1 2.41 -18.21 -4.67
CA MET A 1 1.61 -17.62 -3.58
C MET A 1 1.72 -18.52 -2.35
N TYR A 2 2.21 -17.99 -1.23
CA TYR A 2 2.40 -18.72 0.03
C TYR A 2 1.32 -18.40 1.08
N SER A 3 0.74 -17.21 1.01
CA SER A 3 -0.39 -16.73 1.80
C SER A 3 -1.63 -17.59 1.55
N ARG A 4 -2.44 -17.84 2.57
CA ARG A 4 -3.59 -18.75 2.49
C ARG A 4 -4.76 -18.28 3.33
N ILE A 5 -5.97 -18.57 2.85
CA ILE A 5 -7.18 -18.41 3.64
C ILE A 5 -7.26 -19.51 4.70
N LYS A 6 -7.47 -19.11 5.95
CA LYS A 6 -7.78 -19.98 7.10
C LYS A 6 -8.98 -19.39 7.81
N ASP A 7 -10.03 -20.20 7.96
CA ASP A 7 -11.25 -19.81 8.69
C ASP A 7 -11.84 -18.46 8.25
N GLY A 8 -11.85 -18.18 6.95
CA GLY A 8 -12.40 -16.94 6.37
C GLY A 8 -11.49 -15.71 6.50
N THR A 9 -10.24 -15.89 6.95
CA THR A 9 -9.21 -14.86 7.05
C THR A 9 -8.04 -15.18 6.13
N LEU A 10 -7.62 -14.22 5.32
CA LEU A 10 -6.41 -14.34 4.50
C LEU A 10 -5.17 -14.13 5.38
N VAL A 11 -4.42 -15.20 5.65
CA VAL A 11 -3.19 -15.14 6.45
C VAL A 11 -1.99 -14.89 5.55
N ILE A 12 -1.31 -13.76 5.76
CA ILE A 12 -0.19 -13.33 4.94
C ILE A 12 1.08 -14.08 5.31
N ASP A 13 1.78 -14.57 4.29
CA ASP A 13 3.11 -15.14 4.41
C ASP A 13 4.16 -14.13 3.95
N ARG A 14 5.22 -13.98 4.73
CA ARG A 14 6.31 -13.02 4.47
C ARG A 14 7.04 -13.22 3.14
N ARG A 15 6.85 -14.34 2.46
CA ARG A 15 7.41 -14.56 1.11
C ARG A 15 6.64 -13.82 0.02
N ASP A 16 5.41 -13.38 0.29
CA ASP A 16 4.58 -12.65 -0.68
C ASP A 16 4.58 -11.13 -0.45
N VAL A 17 5.45 -10.60 0.42
CA VAL A 17 5.47 -9.17 0.82
C VAL A 17 6.53 -8.37 0.07
N ILE A 18 6.25 -7.09 -0.14
CA ILE A 18 7.17 -6.08 -0.69
C ILE A 18 8.00 -5.48 0.44
N ARG A 19 9.33 -5.46 0.29
CA ARG A 19 10.26 -4.92 1.31
C ARG A 19 10.78 -3.50 1.02
N GLY A 20 10.40 -2.96 -0.14
CA GLY A 20 10.96 -1.70 -0.60
C GLY A 20 12.35 -1.84 -1.21
N GLY A 21 12.72 -0.85 -2.01
CA GLY A 21 13.80 -0.94 -2.97
C GLY A 21 13.23 -1.19 -4.36
N PHE A 22 13.63 -0.36 -5.31
CA PHE A 22 13.58 -0.71 -6.72
C PHE A 22 14.47 -1.95 -6.92
N ALA A 23 13.99 -3.14 -6.58
CA ALA A 23 14.42 -4.33 -7.26
C ALA A 23 13.88 -4.17 -8.68
N ALA A 24 14.73 -3.67 -9.57
CA ALA A 24 14.52 -3.66 -11.01
C ALA A 24 14.52 -5.10 -11.57
N ALA A 25 13.74 -5.98 -10.95
CA ALA A 25 13.29 -7.22 -11.52
C ALA A 25 11.77 -7.06 -11.68
N ALA A 26 11.38 -6.22 -12.65
CA ALA A 26 10.13 -6.47 -13.34
C ALA A 26 10.27 -7.87 -13.95
N LEU A 27 9.87 -8.90 -13.20
CA LEU A 27 9.36 -10.10 -13.84
C LEU A 27 8.09 -9.64 -14.54
N ALA A 28 8.29 -9.13 -15.76
CA ALA A 28 7.21 -8.88 -16.68
C ALA A 28 6.56 -10.25 -16.90
N VAL A 29 5.49 -10.52 -16.15
CA VAL A 29 4.52 -11.53 -16.56
C VAL A 29 4.09 -11.07 -17.96
N PRO A 30 4.37 -11.84 -19.03
CA PRO A 30 3.97 -11.45 -20.36
C PRO A 30 2.44 -11.25 -20.37
N GLY A 31 1.99 -9.99 -20.48
CA GLY A 31 0.58 -9.61 -20.40
C GLY A 31 0.22 -8.59 -19.32
N LEU A 32 1.03 -8.39 -18.27
CA LEU A 32 0.82 -7.34 -17.27
C LEU A 32 1.73 -6.14 -17.57
N ALA A 33 1.15 -5.12 -18.20
CA ALA A 33 1.84 -3.88 -18.54
C ALA A 33 2.05 -2.99 -17.29
N HIS A 34 3.03 -3.32 -16.46
CA HIS A 34 3.51 -2.43 -15.38
C HIS A 34 3.87 -1.03 -15.90
N GLY A 35 4.21 -0.90 -17.19
CA GLY A 35 4.47 0.39 -17.86
C GLY A 35 3.24 1.29 -18.09
N LYS A 36 2.01 0.76 -17.99
CA LYS A 36 0.77 1.55 -18.09
C LYS A 36 0.19 1.95 -16.73
N GLY A 37 0.71 1.39 -15.63
CA GLY A 37 0.19 1.62 -14.28
C GLY A 37 -1.11 0.87 -13.99
N ASP A 38 -1.39 -0.22 -14.71
CA ASP A 38 -2.60 -1.04 -14.54
C ASP A 38 -2.54 -1.94 -13.30
N VAL A 39 -1.33 -2.16 -12.76
CA VAL A 39 -1.06 -2.89 -11.52
C VAL A 39 0.02 -2.16 -10.69
N PRO A 40 0.05 -2.31 -9.36
CA PRO A 40 1.10 -1.74 -8.53
C PRO A 40 2.48 -2.28 -8.93
N THR A 41 3.52 -1.47 -8.73
CA THR A 41 4.89 -1.87 -9.06
C THR A 41 5.56 -2.50 -7.84
N GLY A 42 6.29 -3.60 -8.03
CA GLY A 42 7.07 -4.27 -6.98
C GLY A 42 6.51 -5.61 -6.53
N GLU A 43 5.31 -5.98 -6.99
CA GLU A 43 4.71 -7.28 -6.73
C GLU A 43 5.22 -8.34 -7.69
N THR A 44 5.47 -9.54 -7.17
CA THR A 44 5.77 -10.73 -7.99
C THR A 44 4.51 -11.51 -8.33
N GLU A 45 3.48 -11.42 -7.50
CA GLU A 45 2.19 -12.07 -7.66
C GLU A 45 1.08 -11.21 -7.05
N ILE A 46 -0.12 -11.27 -7.63
CA ILE A 46 -1.32 -10.61 -7.11
C ILE A 46 -2.01 -11.56 -6.14
N ILE A 47 -2.17 -11.14 -4.88
CA ILE A 47 -2.96 -11.86 -3.89
C ILE A 47 -4.42 -11.43 -4.00
N ASP A 48 -5.34 -12.36 -4.27
CA ASP A 48 -6.79 -12.09 -4.27
C ASP A 48 -7.36 -12.35 -2.87
N LEU A 49 -8.15 -11.41 -2.34
CA LEU A 49 -8.86 -11.60 -1.06
C LEU A 49 -9.91 -12.71 -1.13
N MET A 50 -10.43 -12.98 -2.32
CA MET A 50 -11.49 -13.97 -2.59
C MET A 50 -12.73 -13.71 -1.71
N ASP A 51 -13.17 -14.72 -0.95
CA ASP A 51 -14.30 -14.69 -0.02
C ASP A 51 -13.88 -14.42 1.43
N ALA A 52 -12.59 -14.15 1.68
CA ALA A 52 -12.13 -13.77 3.01
C ALA A 52 -12.67 -12.40 3.42
N SER A 53 -12.99 -12.25 4.70
CA SER A 53 -13.54 -11.01 5.28
C SER A 53 -12.49 -10.16 5.99
N ALA A 54 -11.32 -10.75 6.27
CA ALA A 54 -10.22 -10.12 6.98
C ALA A 54 -8.87 -10.59 6.43
N ILE A 55 -7.82 -9.84 6.76
CA ILE A 55 -6.43 -10.15 6.41
C ILE A 55 -5.61 -10.13 7.69
N ASP A 56 -4.97 -11.25 8.01
CA ASP A 56 -4.01 -11.35 9.10
C ASP A 56 -2.62 -10.96 8.59
N VAL A 57 -2.15 -9.80 9.04
CA VAL A 57 -0.86 -9.19 8.74
C VAL A 57 0.10 -9.19 9.94
N SER A 58 -0.19 -10.00 10.97
CA SER A 58 0.65 -10.11 12.18
C SER A 58 2.10 -10.50 11.88
N GLU A 59 2.33 -11.21 10.78
CA GLU A 59 3.66 -11.62 10.32
C GLU A 59 4.42 -10.54 9.54
N LEU A 60 3.79 -9.43 9.14
CA LEU A 60 4.50 -8.33 8.48
C LEU A 60 5.55 -7.75 9.43
N GLN A 61 6.79 -7.60 8.97
CA GLN A 61 7.79 -6.82 9.68
C GLN A 61 7.66 -5.32 9.37
N PRO A 62 8.13 -4.42 10.26
CA PRO A 62 8.21 -3.01 9.95
C PRO A 62 8.94 -2.74 8.64
N GLY A 63 8.34 -1.92 7.78
CA GLY A 63 8.77 -1.61 6.42
C GLY A 63 8.27 -2.58 5.35
N GLU A 64 7.69 -3.73 5.72
CA GLU A 64 7.07 -4.68 4.78
C GLU A 64 5.63 -4.26 4.44
N MET A 65 5.27 -4.39 3.17
CA MET A 65 3.93 -4.14 2.67
C MET A 65 3.41 -5.36 1.93
N VAL A 66 2.16 -5.74 2.18
CA VAL A 66 1.42 -6.66 1.30
C VAL A 66 0.46 -5.87 0.43
N VAL A 67 0.19 -6.38 -0.77
CA VAL A 67 -0.87 -5.83 -1.62
C VAL A 67 -1.87 -6.93 -1.93
N VAL A 68 -3.14 -6.57 -1.80
CA VAL A 68 -4.26 -7.47 -2.00
C VAL A 68 -5.22 -6.86 -3.02
N TRP A 69 -5.58 -7.65 -4.02
CA TRP A 69 -6.66 -7.37 -4.93
C TRP A 69 -8.00 -7.65 -4.24
N MET A 70 -8.81 -6.62 -4.09
CA MET A 70 -10.14 -6.70 -3.51
C MET A 70 -11.03 -5.59 -4.08
N ASN A 71 -12.34 -5.81 -4.15
CA ASN A 71 -13.30 -4.79 -4.59
C ASN A 71 -12.95 -4.11 -5.93
N ARG A 72 -12.32 -4.85 -6.86
CA ARG A 72 -11.83 -4.38 -8.17
C ARG A 72 -10.71 -3.34 -8.10
N THR A 73 -9.93 -3.34 -7.03
CA THR A 73 -8.77 -2.46 -6.86
C THR A 73 -7.66 -3.15 -6.05
N PHE A 74 -6.50 -2.50 -5.97
CA PHE A 74 -5.36 -2.95 -5.17
C PHE A 74 -5.26 -2.15 -3.88
N VAL A 75 -5.32 -2.85 -2.75
CA VAL A 75 -5.17 -2.28 -1.41
C VAL A 75 -3.81 -2.70 -0.86
N GLY A 76 -3.00 -1.72 -0.47
CA GLY A 76 -1.74 -1.95 0.22
C GLY A 76 -1.95 -1.87 1.73
N ILE A 77 -1.35 -2.82 2.46
CA ILE A 77 -1.24 -2.79 3.92
C ILE A 77 0.25 -2.76 4.26
N LEU A 78 0.72 -1.61 4.71
CA LEU A 78 2.11 -1.37 5.10
C LEU A 78 2.22 -1.38 6.63
N HIS A 79 3.05 -2.26 7.18
CA HIS A 79 3.49 -2.17 8.56
C HIS A 79 4.61 -1.12 8.63
N ARG A 80 4.33 0.04 9.20
CA ARG A 80 5.22 1.20 9.21
C ARG A 80 6.34 1.05 10.23
N THR A 81 7.57 1.40 9.84
CA THR A 81 8.68 1.58 10.81
C THR A 81 8.43 2.81 11.69
N ASP A 82 9.10 2.86 12.84
CA ASP A 82 9.03 4.02 13.74
C ASP A 82 9.41 5.32 13.02
N GLU A 83 10.39 5.28 12.11
CA GLU A 83 10.78 6.44 11.30
C GLU A 83 9.70 6.83 10.30
N GLN A 84 9.01 5.85 9.68
CA GLN A 84 7.91 6.12 8.77
C GLN A 84 6.71 6.75 9.50
N GLN A 85 6.43 6.29 10.72
CA GLN A 85 5.40 6.86 11.59
C GLN A 85 5.76 8.29 12.02
N ALA A 86 6.99 8.51 12.46
CA ALA A 86 7.47 9.85 12.81
C ALA A 86 7.44 10.81 11.63
N ALA A 87 7.86 10.36 10.44
CA ALA A 87 7.80 11.16 9.21
C ALA A 87 6.35 11.50 8.81
N ALA A 88 5.43 10.55 8.97
CA ALA A 88 4.01 10.76 8.71
C ALA A 88 3.43 11.82 9.67
N ALA A 89 3.72 11.71 10.96
CA ALA A 89 3.26 12.66 11.98
C ALA A 89 3.83 14.08 11.80
N ALA A 90 4.98 14.23 11.13
CA ALA A 90 5.58 15.53 10.86
C ALA A 90 4.95 16.30 9.69
N GLU A 91 4.16 15.62 8.84
CA GLU A 91 3.36 16.23 7.75
C GLU A 91 4.15 17.07 6.73
N VAL A 92 5.45 16.78 6.59
CA VAL A 92 6.35 17.61 5.79
C VAL A 92 6.00 17.50 4.31
N GLY A 93 5.52 18.62 3.74
CA GLY A 93 5.26 18.75 2.30
C GLY A 93 3.96 18.11 1.81
N ALA A 94 3.09 17.64 2.71
CA ALA A 94 1.78 17.12 2.34
C ALA A 94 0.90 18.22 1.72
N LEU A 95 0.40 17.99 0.50
CA LEU A 95 -0.43 18.98 -0.23
C LEU A 95 -1.92 18.84 0.06
N SER A 96 -2.37 17.70 0.59
CA SER A 96 -3.79 17.42 0.81
C SER A 96 -4.38 18.12 2.04
N GLY A 97 -3.53 18.51 3.00
CA GLY A 97 -3.94 19.10 4.28
C GLY A 97 -4.49 18.09 5.30
N GLU A 98 -4.42 16.78 5.01
CA GLU A 98 -4.81 15.72 5.95
C GLU A 98 -3.68 15.44 6.95
N SER A 99 -4.05 15.18 8.21
CA SER A 99 -3.10 14.68 9.20
C SER A 99 -2.84 13.18 9.04
N ASP A 100 -1.82 12.63 9.70
CA ASP A 100 -1.65 11.17 9.75
C ASP A 100 -2.82 10.49 10.47
N ALA A 101 -3.31 11.10 11.55
CA ALA A 101 -4.41 10.58 12.35
C ALA A 101 -5.74 10.51 11.58
N ASP A 102 -5.93 11.33 10.55
CA ASP A 102 -7.10 11.26 9.67
C ASP A 102 -7.07 10.06 8.71
N ARG A 103 -5.92 9.37 8.61
CA ARG A 103 -5.64 8.40 7.55
C ARG A 103 -5.36 7.00 8.04
N VAL A 104 -5.21 6.81 9.34
CA VAL A 104 -4.90 5.51 9.95
C VAL A 104 -5.78 5.25 11.16
N VAL A 105 -6.16 3.98 11.35
CA VAL A 105 -6.83 3.52 12.58
C VAL A 105 -5.81 3.15 13.65
N ASP A 106 -4.70 2.55 13.21
CA ASP A 106 -3.53 2.22 14.03
C ASP A 106 -2.29 2.87 13.40
N PRO A 107 -1.52 3.69 14.14
CA PRO A 107 -0.28 4.27 13.63
C PRO A 107 0.72 3.25 13.07
N ALA A 108 0.72 1.99 13.52
CA ALA A 108 1.61 0.97 12.96
C ALA A 108 1.24 0.57 11.53
N TYR A 109 0.00 0.80 11.08
CA TYR A 109 -0.47 0.31 9.78
C TYR A 109 -1.04 1.42 8.89
N LEU A 110 -0.48 1.56 7.70
CA LEU A 110 -1.14 2.28 6.61
C LEU A 110 -1.93 1.29 5.76
N VAL A 111 -3.25 1.49 5.67
CA VAL A 111 -4.14 0.74 4.78
C VAL A 111 -4.74 1.71 3.76
N ALA A 112 -4.36 1.56 2.48
CA ALA A 112 -4.79 2.48 1.45
C ALA A 112 -4.98 1.79 0.09
N GLU A 113 -5.89 2.31 -0.73
CA GLU A 113 -5.97 1.95 -2.13
C GLU A 113 -4.75 2.53 -2.84
N LEU A 114 -3.99 1.69 -3.55
CA LEU A 114 -2.76 2.12 -4.23
C LEU A 114 -3.02 2.92 -5.51
N LYS A 115 -4.16 3.61 -5.60
CA LYS A 115 -4.63 4.29 -6.81
C LYS A 115 -4.32 5.77 -6.79
N CYS A 116 -3.54 6.22 -7.77
CA CYS A 116 -3.29 7.64 -7.98
C CYS A 116 -4.52 8.33 -8.60
N LEU A 117 -5.10 9.28 -7.89
CA LEU A 117 -6.32 9.99 -8.30
C LEU A 117 -6.13 11.05 -9.40
N HIS A 118 -4.94 11.18 -9.98
CA HIS A 118 -4.76 12.01 -11.18
C HIS A 118 -5.47 11.42 -12.41
N ARG A 119 -5.20 10.14 -12.72
CA ARG A 119 -5.80 9.41 -13.86
C ARG A 119 -6.02 7.91 -13.59
N GLY A 120 -5.85 7.45 -12.35
CA GLY A 120 -6.19 6.09 -11.94
C GLY A 120 -5.08 5.05 -12.05
N CYS A 121 -3.84 5.42 -12.38
CA CYS A 121 -2.71 4.47 -12.34
C CYS A 121 -2.43 4.01 -10.90
N TYR A 122 -2.00 2.77 -10.72
CA TYR A 122 -1.54 2.28 -9.43
C TYR A 122 -0.11 2.71 -9.12
N VAL A 123 0.17 3.00 -7.85
CA VAL A 123 1.47 3.43 -7.34
C VAL A 123 2.32 2.22 -6.92
N GLY A 124 3.64 2.37 -6.98
CA GLY A 124 4.57 1.42 -6.37
C GLY A 124 5.07 1.92 -5.01
N TYR A 125 5.29 0.99 -4.09
CA TYR A 125 5.97 1.26 -2.82
C TYR A 125 7.48 1.22 -3.00
N VAL A 126 8.16 2.32 -2.66
CA VAL A 126 9.60 2.47 -2.87
C VAL A 126 10.40 2.55 -1.56
N ASN A 127 9.70 2.59 -0.42
CA ASN A 127 10.26 2.59 0.94
C ASN A 127 11.35 3.66 1.16
N THR A 128 11.02 4.91 0.85
CA THR A 128 11.83 6.08 1.23
C THR A 128 10.99 7.01 2.09
N LEU A 129 11.59 7.67 3.08
CA LEU A 129 10.85 8.56 3.99
C LEU A 129 10.30 9.79 3.27
N GLU A 130 11.01 10.28 2.25
CA GLU A 130 10.63 11.50 1.51
C GLU A 130 9.55 11.27 0.45
N ALA A 131 9.31 10.01 0.04
CA ALA A 131 8.43 9.66 -1.08
C ALA A 131 8.14 8.16 -1.09
N ALA A 132 7.45 7.66 -0.06
CA ALA A 132 7.18 6.23 0.13
C ALA A 132 6.47 5.57 -1.06
N PHE A 133 5.64 6.31 -1.80
CA PHE A 133 4.96 5.80 -3.00
C PHE A 133 5.21 6.66 -4.23
N LYS A 134 5.30 6.02 -5.40
CA LYS A 134 5.50 6.70 -6.69
C LYS A 134 4.54 6.17 -7.75
N CYS A 135 3.81 7.08 -8.40
CA CYS A 135 2.99 6.78 -9.57
C CYS A 135 3.90 6.69 -10.82
N PRO A 136 3.94 5.56 -11.54
CA PRO A 136 4.83 5.38 -12.69
C PRO A 136 4.47 6.26 -13.89
N CYS A 137 3.18 6.61 -14.04
CA CYS A 137 2.66 7.32 -15.22
C CYS A 137 3.16 8.78 -15.35
N HIS A 138 2.94 9.61 -14.32
CA HIS A 138 3.29 11.03 -14.35
C HIS A 138 4.08 11.48 -13.11
N ARG A 139 4.65 10.51 -12.37
CA ARG A 139 5.59 10.73 -11.26
C ARG A 139 5.02 11.54 -10.10
N ALA A 140 3.73 11.38 -9.81
CA ALA A 140 3.20 11.82 -8.53
C ALA A 140 3.87 11.01 -7.42
N THR A 141 4.22 11.66 -6.31
CA THR A 141 4.85 11.04 -5.15
C THR A 141 4.00 11.26 -3.90
N PHE A 142 3.97 10.25 -3.05
CA PHE A 142 3.20 10.26 -1.82
C PHE A 142 4.10 9.90 -0.63
N ASP A 143 3.82 10.48 0.53
CA ASP A 143 4.55 10.26 1.78
C ASP A 143 4.20 8.91 2.43
N THR A 144 4.75 8.66 3.62
CA THR A 144 4.51 7.45 4.42
C THR A 144 3.10 7.33 5.00
N ALA A 145 2.26 8.37 4.88
CA ALA A 145 0.82 8.35 5.17
C ALA A 145 -0.02 8.18 3.88
N GLY A 146 0.62 8.10 2.70
CA GLY A 146 -0.07 8.06 1.41
C GLY A 146 -0.60 9.43 0.96
N ARG A 147 -0.17 10.53 1.57
CA ARG A 147 -0.53 11.89 1.17
C ARG A 147 0.33 12.36 0.03
N VAL A 148 -0.28 13.06 -0.93
CA VAL A 148 0.48 13.57 -2.08
C VAL A 148 1.42 14.69 -1.63
N ILE A 149 2.71 14.55 -1.97
CA ILE A 149 3.74 15.58 -1.74
C ILE A 149 4.02 16.36 -3.03
N LYS A 150 3.90 15.68 -4.18
CA LYS A 150 4.19 16.27 -5.49
C LYS A 150 3.37 15.57 -6.56
N GLY A 151 2.81 16.32 -7.49
CA GLY A 151 2.11 15.72 -8.63
C GLY A 151 1.16 16.68 -9.33
N LYS A 152 0.36 16.12 -10.24
CA LYS A 152 -0.75 16.81 -10.92
C LYS A 152 -2.11 16.58 -10.24
N THR A 153 -2.07 16.08 -9.00
CA THR A 153 -3.22 15.85 -8.13
C THR A 153 -2.87 16.43 -6.76
N ASP A 154 -3.87 16.98 -6.08
CA ASP A 154 -3.83 17.40 -4.67
C ASP A 154 -4.42 16.33 -3.73
N LYS A 155 -4.95 15.24 -4.30
CA LYS A 155 -5.53 14.12 -3.56
C LYS A 155 -4.49 13.07 -3.17
N SER A 156 -4.61 12.61 -1.94
CA SER A 156 -3.91 11.45 -1.37
C SER A 156 -4.40 10.13 -1.94
N LEU A 157 -3.69 9.05 -1.62
CA LEU A 157 -4.18 7.69 -1.87
C LEU A 157 -5.52 7.49 -1.15
N PRO A 158 -6.53 6.88 -1.81
CA PRO A 158 -7.83 6.68 -1.18
C PRO A 158 -7.72 5.88 0.13
N PHE A 159 -8.37 6.40 1.17
CA PHE A 159 -8.54 5.67 2.42
C PHE A 159 -9.51 4.50 2.20
N VAL A 160 -9.19 3.35 2.77
CA VAL A 160 -10.06 2.17 2.74
C VAL A 160 -10.68 2.03 4.13
N PRO A 161 -12.00 2.08 4.31
CA PRO A 161 -12.64 1.86 5.61
C PRO A 161 -12.29 0.48 6.18
N HIS A 162 -11.69 0.46 7.36
CA HIS A 162 -11.20 -0.75 8.00
C HIS A 162 -11.14 -0.61 9.53
N SER A 163 -10.92 -1.72 10.20
CA SER A 163 -10.47 -1.78 11.60
C SER A 163 -9.20 -2.64 11.70
N VAL A 164 -8.36 -2.36 12.70
CA VAL A 164 -7.18 -3.17 13.01
C VAL A 164 -7.28 -3.67 14.45
N SER A 165 -7.10 -4.97 14.66
CA SER A 165 -7.02 -5.59 15.99
C SER A 165 -6.03 -6.75 15.96
N GLU A 166 -5.02 -6.74 16.83
CA GLU A 166 -4.03 -7.82 16.96
C GLU A 166 -3.37 -8.24 15.62
N GLY A 167 -3.09 -7.27 14.74
CA GLY A 167 -2.51 -7.54 13.42
C GLY A 167 -3.51 -8.09 12.40
N VAL A 168 -4.81 -8.13 12.71
CA VAL A 168 -5.87 -8.50 11.77
C VAL A 168 -6.59 -7.25 11.27
N VAL A 169 -6.55 -7.03 9.96
CA VAL A 169 -7.26 -5.96 9.26
C VAL A 169 -8.60 -6.50 8.77
N SER A 170 -9.70 -5.89 9.21
CA SER A 170 -11.06 -6.21 8.74
C SER A 170 -11.65 -5.03 7.99
N PHE A 171 -12.36 -5.29 6.90
CA PHE A 171 -12.96 -4.26 6.06
C PHE A 171 -14.44 -4.08 6.36
N LEU A 172 -14.92 -2.84 6.23
CA LEU A 172 -16.31 -2.44 6.50
C LEU A 172 -17.15 -2.36 5.22
#